data_AF-Q5ZM49-F1
#
_entry.id   AF-Q5ZM49-F1
#
_cell.length_a   1.000
_cell.length_b   1.000
_cell.length_c   1.000
_cell.angle_alpha   90.00
_cell.angle_beta   90.00
_cell.angle_gamma   90.00
#
_symmetry.space_group_name_H-M   'P 1'
#
loop_
_entity.id
_entity.type
_entity.pdbx_description
1 polymer ?
#
loop_
_entity_poly.entity_id
_entity_poly.type
_entity_poly.pdbx_seq_one_letter_code
_entity_poly.pdbx_strand_id
1 'polypeptide(L)'
;MLDLNLDDDVPVVKKTLKVKRPRFDASLVYLTRKFMDLVKRAPDGVLDLNDVATALGVQKRRVYDITSVLDGIDLIQKRSKNHIQWVIKLSQGQILTYQ
;
A
#
# COMPACT_ATOMS: atom_id res chain seq x y z
N MET A 1 65.62 -3.38 -21.88
CA MET A 1 65.55 -1.92 -21.68
C MET A 1 64.14 -1.50 -22.04
N LEU A 2 63.25 -1.11 -21.14
CA LEU A 2 63.33 -0.68 -19.74
C LEU A 2 62.12 -1.25 -18.97
N ASP A 3 62.32 -1.54 -17.69
CA ASP A 3 61.28 -1.78 -16.68
C ASP A 3 60.35 -0.57 -16.52
N LEU A 4 59.15 -0.80 -15.96
CA LEU A 4 58.68 -0.14 -14.73
C LEU A 4 57.25 -0.61 -14.37
N ASN A 5 57.16 -1.36 -13.27
CA ASN A 5 55.97 -1.46 -12.45
C ASN A 5 55.61 -0.08 -11.90
N LEU A 6 54.31 0.28 -11.92
CA LEU A 6 53.71 1.30 -11.06
C LEU A 6 52.32 0.83 -10.63
N ASP A 7 52.34 0.26 -9.43
CA ASP A 7 51.40 0.21 -8.31
C ASP A 7 49.91 0.57 -8.46
N ASP A 8 49.11 -0.25 -7.76
CA ASP A 8 47.92 0.06 -6.95
C ASP A 8 47.27 1.44 -7.11
N ASP A 9 46.07 1.48 -7.72
CA ASP A 9 44.81 1.88 -7.08
C ASP A 9 43.66 1.79 -8.11
N VAL A 10 42.97 0.64 -8.19
CA VAL A 10 41.70 0.57 -8.93
C VAL A 10 40.57 0.85 -7.94
N PRO A 11 39.90 2.02 -8.00
CA PRO A 11 38.73 2.25 -7.19
C PRO A 11 37.62 1.33 -7.70
N VAL A 12 37.37 0.22 -6.99
CA VAL A 12 36.22 -0.65 -7.21
C VAL A 12 34.96 0.16 -6.94
N VAL A 13 34.43 0.77 -8.00
CA VAL A 13 33.10 1.37 -7.99
C VAL A 13 32.10 0.25 -7.73
N LYS A 14 31.71 0.08 -6.46
CA LYS A 14 30.55 -0.70 -6.06
C LYS A 14 29.31 -0.02 -6.65
N LYS A 15 29.03 -0.27 -7.93
CA LYS A 15 27.76 0.07 -8.55
C LYS A 15 26.70 -0.77 -7.83
N THR A 16 26.08 -0.20 -6.79
CA THR A 16 24.87 -0.76 -6.22
C THR A 16 23.86 -0.85 -7.35
N LEU A 17 23.65 -2.05 -7.88
CA LEU A 17 22.59 -2.32 -8.83
C LEU A 17 21.29 -1.94 -8.12
N LYS A 18 20.73 -0.77 -8.48
CA LYS A 18 19.38 -0.40 -8.06
C LYS A 18 18.48 -1.46 -8.67
N VAL A 19 18.17 -2.51 -7.91
CA VAL A 19 17.18 -3.51 -8.26
C VAL A 19 15.90 -2.74 -8.50
N LYS A 20 15.54 -2.58 -9.78
CA LYS A 20 14.27 -1.94 -10.16
C LYS A 20 13.19 -2.81 -9.55
N ARG A 21 12.53 -2.29 -8.50
CA ARG A 21 11.37 -2.97 -7.91
C ARG A 21 10.40 -3.30 -9.04
N PRO A 22 10.00 -4.56 -9.22
CA PRO A 22 9.09 -4.95 -10.28
C PRO A 22 7.84 -4.06 -10.24
N ARG A 23 7.37 -3.62 -11.41
CA ARG A 23 6.18 -2.75 -11.55
C ARG A 23 4.94 -3.29 -10.83
N PHE A 24 4.91 -4.59 -10.54
CA PHE A 24 3.84 -5.28 -9.82
C PHE A 24 3.64 -4.78 -8.37
N ASP A 25 4.70 -4.31 -7.72
CA ASP A 25 4.67 -3.86 -6.31
C ASP A 25 3.81 -2.61 -6.08
N ALA A 26 3.43 -1.91 -7.16
CA ALA A 26 2.58 -0.71 -7.14
C ALA A 26 1.22 -0.93 -7.84
N SER A 27 0.87 -2.17 -8.18
CA SER A 27 -0.42 -2.47 -8.82
C SER A 27 -1.59 -2.23 -7.86
N LEU A 28 -2.74 -1.79 -8.39
CA LEU A 28 -3.94 -1.59 -7.57
C LEU A 28 -4.37 -2.89 -6.89
N VAL A 29 -4.25 -4.03 -7.57
CA VAL A 29 -4.52 -5.36 -7.00
C VAL A 29 -3.66 -5.64 -5.76
N TYR A 30 -2.35 -5.35 -5.83
CA TYR A 30 -1.45 -5.52 -4.69
C TYR A 30 -1.83 -4.61 -3.52
N LEU A 31 -2.08 -3.33 -3.81
CA LEU A 31 -2.48 -2.35 -2.80
C LEU A 31 -3.82 -2.70 -2.15
N THR A 32 -4.80 -3.18 -2.92
CA THR A 32 -6.09 -3.63 -2.39
C THR A 32 -5.93 -4.82 -1.47
N ARG A 33 -5.07 -5.80 -1.79
CA ARG A 33 -4.80 -6.92 -0.88
C ARG A 33 -4.25 -6.43 0.46
N LYS A 34 -3.25 -5.55 0.43
CA LYS A 34 -2.69 -4.94 1.65
C LYS A 34 -3.69 -4.08 2.41
N PHE A 35 -4.55 -3.35 1.69
CA PHE A 35 -5.65 -2.58 2.28
C PHE A 35 -6.61 -3.49 3.05
N MET A 36 -7.01 -4.64 2.48
CA MET A 36 -7.87 -5.60 3.17
C MET A 36 -7.23 -6.18 4.43
N ASP A 37 -5.91 -6.36 4.45
CA ASP A 37 -5.21 -6.76 5.67
C ASP A 37 -5.29 -5.68 6.75
N LEU A 38 -5.30 -4.39 6.37
CA LEU A 38 -5.52 -3.29 7.33
C LEU A 38 -6.96 -3.29 7.85
N VAL A 39 -7.95 -3.48 6.98
CA VAL A 39 -9.37 -3.60 7.38
C VAL A 39 -9.55 -4.69 8.44
N LYS A 40 -8.99 -5.88 8.22
CA LYS A 40 -9.11 -7.03 9.14
C LYS A 40 -8.49 -6.79 10.52
N ARG A 41 -7.50 -5.89 10.61
CA ARG A 41 -6.80 -5.54 11.86
C ARG A 41 -7.39 -4.31 12.54
N ALA A 42 -8.25 -3.57 11.84
CA ALA A 42 -8.80 -2.33 12.34
C ALA A 42 -9.95 -2.60 13.32
N PRO A 43 -9.96 -1.94 14.49
CA PRO A 43 -11.10 -2.01 15.40
C PRO A 43 -12.35 -1.43 14.72
N ASP A 44 -13.49 -2.10 14.90
CA ASP A 44 -14.79 -1.76 14.30
C ASP A 44 -14.79 -1.62 12.76
N GLY A 45 -13.73 -2.10 12.09
CA GLY A 45 -13.52 -1.94 10.65
C GLY A 45 -13.27 -0.50 10.22
N VAL A 46 -12.87 0.40 11.11
CA VAL A 46 -12.65 1.83 10.81
C VAL A 46 -11.19 2.10 10.42
N LEU A 47 -10.98 2.78 9.29
CA LEU A 47 -9.67 3.15 8.78
C LEU A 47 -9.52 4.65 8.57
N ASP A 48 -8.40 5.23 9.02
CA ASP A 48 -7.94 6.57 8.62
C ASP A 48 -7.15 6.48 7.30
N LEU A 49 -7.55 7.29 6.33
CA LEU A 49 -6.99 7.27 4.98
C LEU A 49 -5.53 7.77 4.90
N ASN A 50 -5.09 8.62 5.83
CA ASN A 50 -3.70 9.06 5.91
C ASN A 50 -2.81 7.95 6.49
N ASP A 51 -3.29 7.25 7.51
CA ASP A 51 -2.57 6.13 8.12
C ASP A 51 -2.44 4.98 7.12
N VAL A 52 -3.52 4.67 6.39
CA VAL A 52 -3.50 3.70 5.30
C VAL A 52 -2.49 4.10 4.22
N ALA A 53 -2.47 5.37 3.79
CA ALA A 53 -1.52 5.85 2.80
C ALA A 53 -0.07 5.64 3.26
N THR A 54 0.20 5.94 4.54
CA THR A 54 1.52 5.76 5.18
C THR A 54 1.89 4.28 5.28
N ALA A 55 0.97 3.43 5.74
CA ALA A 55 1.17 1.99 5.89
C ALA A 55 1.40 1.27 4.55
N LEU A 56 0.74 1.72 3.49
CA LEU A 56 0.91 1.21 2.13
C LEU A 56 2.12 1.84 1.42
N GLY A 57 2.73 2.89 1.97
CA GLY A 57 3.84 3.62 1.35
C GLY A 57 3.46 4.30 0.03
N VAL A 58 2.21 4.74 -0.10
CA VAL A 58 1.67 5.34 -1.32
C VAL A 58 1.07 6.72 -1.07
N GLN A 59 0.89 7.48 -2.14
CA GLN A 59 0.16 8.74 -2.09
C GLN A 59 -1.32 8.49 -1.84
N LYS A 60 -1.99 9.42 -1.13
CA LYS A 60 -3.41 9.36 -0.79
C LYS A 60 -4.33 9.18 -2.01
N ARG A 61 -3.88 9.64 -3.19
CA ARG A 61 -4.54 9.40 -4.49
C ARG A 61 -4.83 7.91 -4.75
N ARG A 62 -3.90 7.02 -4.40
CA ARG A 62 -4.04 5.56 -4.59
C ARG A 62 -5.02 4.93 -3.64
N VAL A 63 -5.10 5.45 -2.41
CA VAL A 63 -6.11 5.04 -1.44
C VAL A 63 -7.51 5.36 -1.97
N TYR A 64 -7.69 6.53 -2.59
CA TYR A 64 -8.97 6.89 -3.22
C TYR A 64 -9.37 5.96 -4.36
N ASP A 65 -8.41 5.53 -5.19
CA ASP A 65 -8.71 4.59 -6.27
C ASP A 65 -9.28 3.27 -5.72
N ILE A 66 -8.85 2.83 -4.52
CA ILE A 66 -9.39 1.65 -3.83
C ILE A 66 -10.77 1.99 -3.22
N THR A 67 -10.86 3.08 -2.46
CA THR A 67 -12.09 3.41 -1.73
C THR A 67 -13.25 3.72 -2.67
N SER A 68 -13.03 4.39 -3.81
CA SER A 68 -14.10 4.70 -4.76
C SER A 68 -14.71 3.45 -5.38
N VAL A 69 -13.92 2.40 -5.62
CA VAL A 69 -14.45 1.12 -6.10
C VAL A 69 -15.25 0.42 -5.01
N LEU A 70 -14.72 0.36 -3.79
CA LEU A 70 -15.39 -0.29 -2.66
C LEU A 70 -16.69 0.43 -2.25
N ASP A 71 -16.70 1.76 -2.33
CA ASP A 71 -17.88 2.61 -2.12
C ASP A 71 -18.91 2.38 -3.24
N GLY A 72 -18.46 2.28 -4.49
CA GLY A 72 -19.33 2.00 -5.64
C GLY A 72 -20.01 0.62 -5.62
N ILE A 73 -19.55 -0.31 -4.79
CA ILE A 73 -20.18 -1.61 -4.52
C ILE A 73 -20.70 -1.73 -3.08
N ASP A 74 -20.80 -0.61 -2.37
CA ASP A 74 -21.31 -0.48 -1.01
C ASP A 74 -20.65 -1.39 0.06
N LEU A 75 -19.35 -1.66 -0.05
CA LEU A 75 -18.60 -2.42 0.96
C LEU A 75 -17.95 -1.53 2.03
N ILE A 76 -17.96 -0.22 1.82
CA ILE A 76 -17.49 0.76 2.81
C ILE A 76 -18.48 1.91 2.91
N GLN A 77 -18.47 2.61 4.05
CA GLN A 77 -19.16 3.88 4.21
C GLN A 77 -18.20 4.96 4.71
N LYS A 78 -18.49 6.21 4.35
CA LYS A 78 -17.79 7.36 4.92
C LYS A 78 -18.26 7.62 6.35
N ARG A 79 -17.34 7.66 7.32
CA ARG A 79 -17.63 8.04 8.72
C ARG A 79 -17.42 9.52 8.96
N SER A 80 -16.30 10.06 8.48
CA SER A 80 -15.94 11.47 8.61
C SER A 80 -14.91 11.86 7.56
N LYS A 81 -14.37 13.09 7.64
CA LYS A 81 -13.24 13.48 6.80
C LYS A 81 -12.05 12.56 7.14
N ASN A 82 -11.46 11.96 6.11
CA ASN A 82 -10.37 11.00 6.21
C ASN A 82 -10.69 9.65 6.87
N HIS A 83 -11.95 9.35 7.22
CA HIS A 83 -12.27 8.07 7.85
C HIS A 83 -13.35 7.31 7.07
N ILE A 84 -13.09 6.03 6.85
CA ILE A 84 -14.04 5.09 6.25
C ILE A 84 -14.25 3.91 7.20
N GLN A 85 -15.41 3.27 7.09
CA GLN A 85 -15.72 2.06 7.84
C GLN A 85 -16.11 0.95 6.87
N TRP A 86 -15.55 -0.23 7.08
CA TRP A 86 -15.95 -1.45 6.40
C TRP A 86 -17.35 -1.88 6.82
N VAL A 87 -18.22 -2.16 5.84
CA VAL A 87 -19.58 -2.65 6.08
C VAL A 87 -19.76 -4.02 5.46
N ILE A 88 -20.22 -4.99 6.24
CA ILE A 88 -20.66 -6.29 5.70
C ILE A 88 -22.18 -6.22 5.55
N LYS A 89 -22.64 -6.13 4.31
CA LYS A 89 -24.05 -6.36 3.98
C LYS A 89 -24.25 -7.86 3.83
N LEU A 90 -24.80 -8.53 4.84
CA LEU A 90 -25.34 -9.87 4.61
C LEU A 90 -26.62 -9.75 3.80
N SER A 91 -26.77 -10.61 2.79
CA SER A 91 -28.02 -10.77 2.05
C SER A 91 -29.14 -10.98 3.07
N GLN A 92 -30.08 -10.03 3.12
CA GLN A 92 -31.19 -9.85 4.09
C GLN A 92 -31.04 -8.74 5.15
N GLY A 93 -30.53 -7.56 4.76
CA GLY A 93 -30.88 -6.30 5.43
C GLY A 93 -30.36 -6.10 6.87
N GLN A 94 -29.58 -7.03 7.41
CA GLN A 94 -28.87 -6.85 8.67
C GLN A 94 -27.43 -6.41 8.41
N ILE A 95 -27.10 -5.22 8.89
CA ILE A 95 -25.72 -4.76 9.07
C ILE A 95 -25.23 -5.38 10.38
N LEU A 96 -24.29 -6.32 10.32
CA LEU A 96 -23.56 -6.76 11.49
C LEU A 96 -22.35 -5.84 11.67
N THR A 97 -22.42 -4.94 12.64
CA THR A 97 -21.23 -4.28 13.19
C THR A 97 -20.47 -5.30 14.03
N TYR A 98 -19.20 -5.54 13.71
CA TYR A 98 -18.32 -6.37 14.54
C TYR A 98 -18.14 -5.70 15.91
N GLN A 99 -18.26 -6.48 16.99
CA GLN A 99 -17.82 -6.15 18.35
C GLN A 99 -16.40 -6.65 18.58
#